data_AF-A0A952CS22-F1
#
_entry.id   AF-A0A952CS22-F1
#
_cell.length_a   1.000
_cell.length_b   1.000
_cell.length_c   1.000
_cell.angle_alpha   90.00
_cell.angle_beta   90.00
_cell.angle_gamma   90.00
#
_symmetry.space_group_name_H-M   'P 1'
#
loop_
_entity.id
_entity.type
_entity.pdbx_description
1 polymer ?
#
loop_
_entity_poly.entity_id
_entity_poly.type
_entity_poly.pdbx_seq_one_letter_code
_entity_poly.pdbx_strand_id
1 'polypeptide(L)'
;YATRLRGAQIGLVNIADSSSGVGIGLFSFVVKGYHKVSLSANEVFTYNVALKTGTHWLYNIYTAGSVLQQGNNSYTLGIGYGSELPLSKRFSINPELTGHAIYLGNWSEVNSMVRLQLNLNVHLGRYISLFAGPSYSGYWDNKQPKVEGYKTDILPPGYKRTTYSTNLSSWVGWNAGVTIF
;
A
#
# COMPACT_ATOMS: atom_id res chain seq x y z
N TYR A 1 19.59 -19.33 -16.48
CA TYR A 1 18.50 -20.29 -16.23
C TYR A 1 18.83 -21.04 -14.94
N ALA A 2 18.16 -20.74 -13.83
CA ALA A 2 18.36 -21.45 -12.56
C ALA A 2 16.99 -21.85 -12.01
N THR A 3 16.69 -23.15 -12.04
CA THR A 3 15.33 -23.70 -11.97
C THR A 3 14.88 -24.08 -10.56
N ARG A 4 15.60 -23.64 -9.50
CA ARG A 4 15.19 -23.73 -8.08
C ARG A 4 16.28 -23.09 -7.20
N LEU A 5 15.91 -22.05 -6.44
CA LEU A 5 16.79 -21.39 -5.45
C LEU A 5 16.24 -21.62 -4.04
N ARG A 6 16.99 -22.38 -3.22
CA ARG A 6 16.84 -22.44 -1.76
C ARG A 6 17.88 -21.49 -1.16
N GLY A 7 17.47 -20.28 -0.78
CA GLY A 7 18.34 -19.28 -0.14
C GLY A 7 17.69 -17.90 -0.05
N ALA A 8 18.11 -17.09 0.91
CA ALA A 8 17.76 -15.67 1.00
C ALA A 8 18.80 -14.86 0.21
N GLN A 9 18.37 -14.18 -0.85
CA GLN A 9 19.23 -13.35 -1.68
C GLN A 9 18.85 -11.88 -1.48
N ILE A 10 19.82 -11.09 -0.99
CA ILE A 10 19.68 -9.64 -0.84
C ILE A 10 20.20 -9.02 -2.13
N GLY A 11 19.31 -8.41 -2.91
CA GLY A 11 19.64 -7.79 -4.19
C GLY A 11 18.49 -6.93 -4.68
N LEU A 12 18.77 -5.84 -5.41
CA LEU A 12 17.76 -4.87 -5.85
C LEU A 12 16.66 -5.47 -6.75
N VAL A 13 16.93 -6.60 -7.41
CA VAL A 13 15.97 -7.36 -8.23
C VAL A 13 16.13 -8.84 -7.91
N ASN A 14 15.05 -9.50 -7.49
CA ASN A 14 14.98 -10.94 -7.22
C ASN A 14 13.91 -11.56 -8.12
N ILE A 15 14.31 -12.41 -9.07
CA ILE A 15 13.39 -13.17 -9.94
C ILE A 15 13.54 -14.65 -9.57
N ALA A 16 12.48 -15.25 -9.01
CA ALA A 16 12.49 -16.67 -8.63
C ALA A 16 11.23 -17.39 -9.14
N ASP A 17 11.42 -18.50 -9.84
CA ASP A 17 10.35 -19.30 -10.48
C ASP A 17 9.46 -20.04 -9.44
N SER A 18 10.05 -20.41 -8.31
CA SER A 18 9.36 -20.81 -7.08
C SER A 18 10.34 -20.68 -5.91
N SER A 19 9.94 -20.08 -4.80
CA SER A 19 10.87 -19.91 -3.66
C SER A 19 10.23 -20.29 -2.34
N SER A 20 10.89 -21.22 -1.65
CA SER A 20 10.76 -21.49 -0.22
C SER A 20 11.69 -20.57 0.61
N GLY A 21 12.30 -19.56 -0.03
CA GLY A 21 13.21 -18.58 0.58
C GLY A 21 12.74 -17.13 0.38
N VAL A 22 13.04 -16.28 1.36
CA VAL A 22 12.70 -14.85 1.40
C VAL A 22 13.71 -14.06 0.56
N GLY A 23 13.28 -13.50 -0.57
CA GLY A 23 14.08 -12.55 -1.35
C GLY A 23 13.74 -11.12 -0.95
N ILE A 24 14.65 -10.45 -0.24
CA ILE A 24 14.52 -9.03 0.11
C ILE A 24 15.17 -8.23 -1.03
N GLY A 25 14.34 -7.65 -1.90
CA GLY A 25 14.76 -6.86 -3.06
C GLY A 25 13.68 -5.87 -3.50
N LEU A 26 14.09 -4.80 -4.20
CA LEU A 26 13.21 -3.69 -4.61
C LEU A 26 12.16 -4.11 -5.67
N PHE A 27 12.41 -5.22 -6.35
CA PHE A 27 11.49 -5.95 -7.20
C PHE A 27 11.66 -7.44 -6.94
N SER A 28 10.79 -8.05 -6.12
CA SER A 28 10.72 -9.51 -5.97
C SER A 28 9.57 -10.08 -6.81
N PHE A 29 9.87 -10.53 -8.03
CA PHE A 29 8.88 -11.14 -8.92
C PHE A 29 8.95 -12.67 -8.78
N VAL A 30 7.94 -13.26 -8.13
CA VAL A 30 7.82 -14.72 -7.98
C VAL A 30 6.74 -15.22 -8.94
N VAL A 31 7.14 -16.03 -9.92
CA VAL A 31 6.29 -16.45 -11.06
C VAL A 31 5.17 -17.43 -10.63
N LYS A 32 5.38 -18.18 -9.53
CA LYS A 32 4.38 -19.03 -8.88
C LYS A 32 4.17 -18.59 -7.43
N GLY A 33 3.56 -17.43 -7.26
CA GLY A 33 3.56 -16.70 -5.99
C GLY A 33 2.18 -16.30 -5.47
N TYR A 34 2.22 -15.58 -4.36
CA TYR A 34 1.11 -14.89 -3.72
C TYR A 34 0.57 -13.82 -4.67
N HIS A 35 -0.52 -14.08 -5.39
CA HIS A 35 -1.18 -13.09 -6.25
C HIS A 35 -2.54 -12.76 -5.64
N LYS A 36 -2.68 -11.54 -5.11
CA LYS A 36 -3.96 -11.11 -4.54
C LYS A 36 -4.31 -9.72 -5.01
N VAL A 37 -5.60 -9.51 -5.30
CA VAL A 37 -6.15 -8.21 -5.64
C VAL A 37 -6.96 -7.71 -4.47
N SER A 38 -6.66 -6.51 -4.00
CA SER A 38 -7.37 -5.89 -2.88
C SER A 38 -8.07 -4.62 -3.30
N LEU A 39 -9.30 -4.47 -2.84
CA LEU A 39 -10.12 -3.27 -2.96
C LEU A 39 -10.30 -2.71 -1.55
N SER A 40 -9.92 -1.45 -1.33
CA SER A 40 -9.98 -0.83 -0.01
C SER A 40 -10.40 0.63 -0.05
N ALA A 41 -10.88 1.09 1.10
CA ALA A 41 -11.05 2.48 1.43
C ALA A 41 -10.16 2.81 2.64
N ASN A 42 -9.63 4.02 2.67
CA ASN A 42 -8.89 4.55 3.80
C ASN A 42 -9.28 6.02 4.03
N GLU A 43 -8.72 6.66 5.05
CA GLU A 43 -9.07 8.04 5.39
C GLU A 43 -8.67 9.06 4.31
N VAL A 44 -7.72 8.73 3.42
CA VAL A 44 -7.21 9.64 2.39
C VAL A 44 -7.94 9.45 1.06
N PHE A 45 -8.06 8.20 0.63
CA PHE A 45 -8.59 7.77 -0.66
C PHE A 45 -9.79 6.84 -0.45
N THR A 46 -10.92 7.20 -1.05
CA THR A 46 -12.17 6.43 -0.97
C THR A 46 -12.09 5.12 -1.75
N TYR A 47 -11.42 5.13 -2.90
CA TYR A 47 -11.22 3.96 -3.75
C TYR A 47 -9.75 3.65 -3.87
N ASN A 48 -9.33 2.48 -3.41
CA ASN A 48 -7.96 1.98 -3.57
C ASN A 48 -8.01 0.58 -4.13
N VAL A 49 -7.15 0.33 -5.10
CA VAL A 49 -6.87 -0.98 -5.65
C VAL A 49 -5.42 -1.30 -5.34
N ALA A 50 -5.14 -2.51 -4.87
CA ALA A 50 -3.77 -2.97 -4.69
C ALA A 50 -3.58 -4.39 -5.23
N LEU A 51 -2.54 -4.55 -6.05
CA LEU A 51 -2.04 -5.83 -6.53
C LEU A 51 -0.87 -6.25 -5.65
N LYS A 52 -1.03 -7.40 -4.98
CA LYS A 52 -0.02 -7.97 -4.10
C LYS A 52 0.61 -9.17 -4.79
N THR A 53 1.93 -9.17 -4.95
CA THR A 53 2.69 -10.21 -5.69
C THR A 53 3.96 -10.62 -4.94
N GLY A 54 4.21 -11.93 -4.78
CA GLY A 54 5.44 -12.42 -4.13
C GLY A 54 5.24 -13.70 -3.32
N THR A 55 5.57 -13.66 -2.03
CA THR A 55 5.41 -14.80 -1.09
C THR A 55 4.68 -14.37 0.17
N HIS A 56 4.15 -15.31 0.96
CA HIS A 56 3.53 -14.99 2.25
C HIS A 56 4.51 -14.29 3.22
N TRP A 57 5.80 -14.60 3.17
CA TRP A 57 6.80 -13.97 4.03
C TRP A 57 7.14 -12.53 3.62
N LEU A 58 7.21 -12.28 2.32
CA LEU A 58 7.42 -10.96 1.75
C LEU A 58 6.75 -10.88 0.38
N TYR A 59 5.84 -9.92 0.22
CA TYR A 59 5.19 -9.59 -1.04
C TYR A 59 5.36 -8.11 -1.36
N ASN A 60 5.41 -7.81 -2.65
CA ASN A 60 5.34 -6.45 -3.17
C ASN A 60 3.88 -6.04 -3.27
N ILE A 61 3.64 -4.75 -3.09
CA ILE A 61 2.32 -4.13 -3.18
C ILE A 61 2.44 -3.06 -4.25
N TYR A 62 1.61 -3.14 -5.28
CA TYR A 62 1.39 -2.06 -6.24
C TYR A 62 0.01 -1.53 -5.99
N THR A 63 -0.12 -0.25 -5.65
CA THR A 63 -1.40 0.33 -5.27
C THR A 63 -1.70 1.58 -6.08
N ALA A 64 -2.97 1.74 -6.45
CA ALA A 64 -3.49 2.92 -7.07
C ALA A 64 -4.74 3.33 -6.32
N GLY A 65 -4.88 4.62 -6.03
CA GLY A 65 -6.02 5.16 -5.29
C GLY A 65 -6.58 6.40 -5.95
N SER A 66 -7.86 6.63 -5.75
CA SER A 66 -8.52 7.85 -6.19
C SER A 66 -9.60 8.30 -5.21
N VAL A 67 -9.79 9.60 -5.17
CA VAL A 67 -11.01 10.22 -4.66
C VAL A 67 -11.73 10.80 -5.86
N LEU A 68 -12.96 10.33 -6.09
CA LEU A 68 -13.85 10.84 -7.13
C LEU A 68 -14.93 11.65 -6.44
N GLN A 69 -14.69 12.95 -6.29
CA GLN A 69 -15.63 13.89 -5.70
C GLN A 69 -15.70 15.11 -6.62
N GLN A 70 -16.91 15.59 -6.97
CA GLN A 70 -17.08 16.72 -7.89
C GLN A 70 -16.21 17.92 -7.45
N GLY A 71 -15.23 18.27 -8.29
CA GLY A 71 -14.31 19.40 -8.06
C GLY A 71 -13.14 19.14 -7.10
N ASN A 72 -12.98 17.93 -6.56
CA ASN A 72 -11.97 17.56 -5.56
C ASN A 72 -11.36 16.17 -5.84
N ASN A 73 -10.88 15.97 -7.06
CA ASN A 73 -10.26 14.71 -7.43
C ASN A 73 -8.81 14.65 -6.91
N SER A 74 -8.36 13.46 -6.53
CA SER A 74 -6.96 13.21 -6.18
C SER A 74 -6.62 11.80 -6.57
N TYR A 75 -5.44 11.60 -7.14
CA TYR A 75 -4.97 10.28 -7.56
C TYR A 75 -3.69 9.95 -6.81
N THR A 76 -3.48 8.66 -6.55
CA THR A 76 -2.22 8.18 -6.01
C THR A 76 -1.77 6.91 -6.70
N LEU A 77 -0.46 6.79 -6.84
CA LEU A 77 0.22 5.58 -7.25
C LEU A 77 1.27 5.28 -6.21
N GLY A 78 1.28 4.04 -5.71
CA GLY A 78 2.19 3.62 -4.67
C GLY A 78 2.77 2.25 -4.91
N ILE A 79 3.93 2.05 -4.30
CA ILE A 79 4.63 0.77 -4.25
C ILE A 79 5.01 0.47 -2.81
N GLY A 80 5.10 -0.80 -2.46
CA GLY A 80 5.43 -1.17 -1.09
C GLY A 80 5.73 -2.64 -0.93
N TYR A 81 5.93 -3.01 0.33
CA TYR A 81 6.17 -4.38 0.76
C TYR A 81 5.25 -4.71 1.91
N GLY A 82 4.84 -5.96 1.98
CA GLY A 82 4.10 -6.48 3.12
C GLY A 82 4.52 -7.90 3.44
N SER A 83 4.08 -8.35 4.60
CA SER A 83 4.22 -9.73 5.05
C SER A 83 2.86 -10.23 5.51
N GLU A 84 2.60 -11.51 5.37
CA GLU A 84 1.40 -12.17 5.89
C GLU A 84 1.81 -13.11 7.01
N LEU A 85 1.40 -12.76 8.23
CA LEU A 85 1.65 -13.53 9.45
C LEU A 85 0.37 -14.30 9.79
N PRO A 86 0.25 -15.59 9.43
CA PRO A 86 -0.93 -16.37 9.77
C PRO A 86 -0.98 -16.60 11.29
N LEU A 87 -2.06 -16.15 11.93
CA LEU A 87 -2.33 -16.43 13.35
C LEU A 87 -3.11 -17.75 13.51
N SER A 88 -4.04 -18.00 12.58
CA SER A 88 -4.92 -19.17 12.60
C SER A 88 -5.43 -19.45 11.17
N LYS A 89 -6.15 -20.56 10.99
CA LYS A 89 -6.79 -20.91 9.69
C LYS A 89 -7.76 -19.84 9.17
N ARG A 90 -8.31 -19.00 10.06
CA ARG A 90 -9.27 -17.93 9.71
C ARG A 90 -8.67 -16.53 9.79
N PHE A 91 -7.52 -16.33 10.44
CA PHE A 91 -7.00 -15.00 10.76
C PHE A 91 -5.52 -14.87 10.39
N SER A 92 -5.15 -13.75 9.78
CA SER A 92 -3.75 -13.35 9.62
C SER A 92 -3.57 -11.88 9.94
N ILE A 93 -2.38 -11.51 10.38
CA ILE A 93 -1.96 -10.12 10.50
C ILE A 93 -1.02 -9.81 9.36
N ASN A 94 -1.25 -8.68 8.70
CA ASN A 94 -0.49 -8.27 7.53
C ASN A 94 0.10 -6.88 7.77
N PRO A 95 1.35 -6.79 8.29
CA PRO A 95 2.09 -5.54 8.28
C PRO A 95 2.48 -5.16 6.85
N GLU A 96 2.17 -3.94 6.45
CA GLU A 96 2.43 -3.42 5.11
C GLU A 96 3.05 -2.03 5.18
N LEU A 97 4.10 -1.79 4.40
CA LEU A 97 4.75 -0.51 4.25
C LEU A 97 4.68 -0.09 2.78
N THR A 98 4.07 1.06 2.51
CA THR A 98 3.84 1.56 1.15
C THR A 98 4.29 3.01 1.02
N GLY A 99 5.05 3.32 -0.03
CA GLY A 99 5.32 4.68 -0.48
C GLY A 99 4.38 5.06 -1.62
N HIS A 100 3.84 6.27 -1.58
CA HIS A 100 2.81 6.77 -2.48
C HIS A 100 3.26 8.11 -3.06
N ALA A 101 3.15 8.23 -4.38
CA ALA A 101 3.15 9.47 -5.11
C ALA A 101 1.70 9.95 -5.24
N ILE A 102 1.42 11.17 -4.78
CA ILE A 102 0.09 11.77 -4.84
C ILE A 102 0.09 12.86 -5.92
N TYR A 103 -0.83 12.70 -6.86
CA TYR A 103 -1.05 13.62 -7.95
C TYR A 103 -2.31 14.46 -7.69
N LEU A 104 -2.11 15.77 -7.52
CA LEU A 104 -3.17 16.76 -7.30
C LEU A 104 -3.26 17.77 -8.47
N GLY A 105 -2.95 17.33 -9.70
CA GLY A 105 -3.12 18.15 -10.91
C GLY A 105 -1.84 18.83 -11.41
N ASN A 106 -0.72 18.76 -10.68
CA ASN A 106 0.57 19.27 -11.12
C ASN A 106 1.64 18.17 -11.13
N TRP A 107 2.29 17.98 -12.28
CA TRP A 107 3.37 17.00 -12.48
C TRP A 107 4.75 17.48 -12.01
N SER A 108 4.93 18.79 -11.83
CA SER A 108 6.23 19.40 -11.49
C SER A 108 6.67 19.17 -10.05
N GLU A 109 5.74 18.97 -9.11
CA GLU A 109 6.07 18.85 -7.68
C GLU A 109 5.23 17.77 -6.97
N VAL A 110 5.35 16.51 -7.38
CA VAL A 110 4.54 15.40 -6.83
C VAL A 110 4.71 15.28 -5.30
N ASN A 111 3.59 15.19 -4.58
CA ASN A 111 3.61 14.99 -3.14
C ASN A 111 3.91 13.53 -2.80
N SER A 112 4.68 13.30 -1.74
CA SER A 112 5.08 11.95 -1.34
C SER A 112 4.49 11.58 0.02
N MET A 113 3.98 10.36 0.13
CA MET A 113 3.44 9.82 1.38
C MET A 113 3.99 8.43 1.65
N VAL A 114 4.52 8.19 2.84
CA VAL A 114 4.84 6.87 3.34
C VAL A 114 3.75 6.43 4.30
N ARG A 115 3.32 5.18 4.17
CA ARG A 115 2.21 4.59 4.94
C ARG A 115 2.64 3.25 5.51
N LEU A 116 2.56 3.12 6.82
CA LEU A 116 2.68 1.86 7.54
C LEU A 116 1.27 1.40 7.93
N GLN A 117 0.93 0.16 7.65
CA GLN A 117 -0.41 -0.39 7.86
C GLN A 117 -0.28 -1.71 8.60
N LEU A 118 -1.19 -1.97 9.54
CA LEU A 118 -1.24 -3.24 10.24
C LEU A 118 -2.64 -3.81 10.09
N ASN A 119 -2.83 -4.63 9.06
CA ASN A 119 -4.15 -5.12 8.66
C ASN A 119 -4.44 -6.49 9.28
N LEU A 120 -5.54 -6.61 10.03
CA LEU A 120 -6.07 -7.91 10.42
C LEU A 120 -6.94 -8.44 9.28
N ASN A 121 -6.57 -9.60 8.73
CA ASN A 121 -7.32 -10.28 7.68
C ASN A 121 -8.16 -11.42 8.26
N VAL A 122 -9.42 -11.46 7.87
CA VAL A 122 -10.39 -12.52 8.18
C VAL A 122 -10.71 -13.26 6.89
N HIS A 123 -10.31 -14.53 6.83
CA HIS A 123 -10.55 -15.40 5.68
C HIS A 123 -11.99 -15.94 5.77
N LEU A 124 -12.86 -15.45 4.88
CA LEU A 124 -14.25 -15.91 4.80
C LEU A 124 -14.38 -17.23 4.02
N GLY A 125 -13.38 -17.55 3.20
CA GLY A 125 -13.31 -18.78 2.41
C GLY A 125 -11.98 -18.91 1.69
N ARG A 126 -11.97 -19.68 0.60
CA ARG A 126 -10.75 -19.91 -0.21
C ARG A 126 -10.43 -18.76 -1.19
N TYR A 127 -11.39 -17.88 -1.46
CA TYR A 127 -11.30 -16.87 -2.54
C TYR A 127 -11.43 -15.43 -2.04
N ILE A 128 -11.91 -15.21 -0.81
CA ILE A 128 -12.23 -13.89 -0.29
C ILE A 128 -11.76 -13.77 1.16
N SER A 129 -11.11 -12.65 1.46
CA SER A 129 -10.77 -12.23 2.81
C SER A 129 -11.15 -10.77 3.02
N LEU A 130 -11.64 -10.45 4.21
CA LEU A 130 -11.85 -9.08 4.64
C LEU A 130 -10.64 -8.62 5.43
N PHE A 131 -10.27 -7.35 5.34
CA PHE A 131 -9.25 -6.79 6.20
C PHE A 131 -9.65 -5.44 6.76
N ALA A 132 -9.18 -5.17 7.97
CA ALA A 132 -9.24 -3.86 8.58
C ALA A 132 -8.06 -3.66 9.53
N GLY A 133 -7.60 -2.43 9.66
CA GLY A 133 -6.48 -2.14 10.52
C GLY A 133 -6.17 -0.65 10.68
N PRO A 134 -5.43 -0.28 11.74
CA PRO A 134 -4.86 1.05 11.84
C PRO A 134 -3.76 1.24 10.79
N SER A 135 -3.55 2.49 10.44
CA SER A 135 -2.40 2.90 9.64
C SER A 135 -1.70 4.09 10.28
N TYR A 136 -0.45 4.29 9.94
CA TYR A 136 0.32 5.47 10.27
C TYR A 136 0.89 6.03 8.98
N SER A 137 0.62 7.29 8.71
CA SER A 137 1.01 7.94 7.47
C SER A 137 1.95 9.10 7.78
N GLY A 138 3.04 9.21 7.04
CA GLY A 138 3.92 10.38 6.99
C GLY A 138 3.82 11.00 5.60
N TYR A 139 3.57 12.29 5.54
CA TYR A 139 3.30 13.04 4.32
C TYR A 139 4.25 14.21 4.19
N TRP A 140 4.89 14.29 3.03
CA TRP A 140 5.68 15.42 2.59
C TRP A 140 4.85 16.23 1.60
N ASP A 141 4.46 17.41 2.06
CA ASP A 141 3.74 18.40 1.28
C ASP A 141 4.74 19.33 0.59
N ASN A 142 4.83 19.23 -0.73
CA ASN A 142 5.63 20.15 -1.53
C ASN A 142 4.93 21.49 -1.80
N LYS A 143 3.75 21.74 -1.19
CA LYS A 143 2.97 22.98 -1.31
C LYS A 143 2.58 23.28 -2.75
N GLN A 144 2.01 22.28 -3.41
CA GLN A 144 1.52 22.44 -4.78
C GLN A 144 0.53 23.62 -4.89
N PRO A 145 0.64 24.47 -5.92
CA PRO A 145 -0.35 25.50 -6.17
C PRO A 145 -1.70 24.85 -6.45
N LYS A 146 -2.77 25.44 -5.90
CA LYS A 146 -4.14 24.94 -6.07
C LYS A 146 -4.49 24.84 -7.55
N VAL A 147 -4.80 23.63 -8.01
CA VAL A 147 -5.34 23.38 -9.35
C VAL A 147 -6.85 23.22 -9.24
N GLU A 148 -7.61 23.93 -10.06
CA GLU A 148 -9.07 23.79 -10.09
C GLU A 148 -9.47 22.35 -10.42
N GLY A 149 -10.40 21.79 -9.63
CA GLY A 149 -10.86 20.41 -9.77
C GLY A 149 -10.09 19.36 -8.95
N TYR A 150 -9.01 19.74 -8.25
CA TYR A 150 -8.21 18.85 -7.42
C TYR A 150 -8.23 19.23 -5.94
N LYS A 151 -8.03 18.22 -5.06
CA LYS A 151 -7.90 18.45 -3.61
C LYS A 151 -6.67 19.30 -3.29
N THR A 152 -6.84 20.28 -2.42
CA THR A 152 -5.72 20.99 -1.77
C THR A 152 -5.20 20.28 -0.53
N ASP A 153 -6.07 19.53 0.15
CA ASP A 153 -5.73 18.75 1.34
C ASP A 153 -6.19 17.31 1.14
N ILE A 154 -5.28 16.38 1.39
CA ILE A 154 -5.52 14.95 1.21
C ILE A 154 -6.36 14.36 2.34
N LEU A 155 -6.40 15.03 3.51
CA LEU A 155 -7.16 14.59 4.67
C LEU A 155 -8.58 15.21 4.71
N PRO A 156 -9.58 14.45 5.20
CA PRO A 156 -10.91 14.99 5.46
C PRO A 156 -10.88 16.11 6.52
N PRO A 157 -11.83 17.07 6.47
CA PRO A 157 -11.96 18.09 7.50
C PRO A 157 -12.10 17.48 8.91
N GLY A 158 -11.32 17.99 9.87
CA GLY A 158 -11.35 17.53 11.26
C GLY A 158 -10.40 16.38 11.61
N TYR A 159 -9.64 15.86 10.64
CA TYR A 159 -8.62 14.85 10.93
C TYR A 159 -7.42 15.45 11.67
N LYS A 160 -7.03 14.86 12.81
CA LYS A 160 -5.87 15.32 13.58
C LYS A 160 -4.59 14.87 12.88
N ARG A 161 -3.73 15.84 12.53
CA ARG A 161 -2.38 15.59 12.04
C ARG A 161 -1.36 16.20 13.01
N THR A 162 -0.23 15.53 13.17
CA THR A 162 0.93 16.03 13.89
C THR A 162 1.89 16.62 12.86
N THR A 163 2.09 17.93 12.89
CA THR A 163 3.01 18.63 11.99
C THR A 163 4.36 18.78 12.69
N TYR A 164 5.41 18.23 12.10
CA TYR A 164 6.77 18.32 12.64
C TYR A 164 7.56 19.48 12.04
N SER A 165 7.31 19.79 10.77
CA SER A 165 7.94 20.88 10.03
C SER A 165 6.94 21.43 9.02
N THR A 166 7.27 22.55 8.37
CA THR A 166 6.40 23.27 7.42
C THR A 166 5.85 22.39 6.29
N ASN A 167 6.55 21.29 5.97
CA ASN A 167 6.22 20.38 4.88
C ASN A 167 6.02 18.92 5.34
N LEU A 168 6.24 18.58 6.62
CA LEU A 168 6.16 17.21 7.12
C LEU A 168 5.06 17.06 8.16
N SER A 169 4.05 16.26 7.82
CA SER A 169 2.96 15.92 8.72
C SER A 169 2.83 14.40 8.85
N SER A 170 2.37 13.93 10.00
CA SER A 170 1.95 12.54 10.18
C SER A 170 0.59 12.44 10.83
N TRP A 171 -0.06 11.28 10.69
CA TRP A 171 -1.31 10.99 11.38
C TRP A 171 -1.51 9.49 11.53
N VAL A 172 -2.39 9.13 12.47
CA VAL A 172 -2.92 7.78 12.61
C VAL A 172 -4.19 7.68 11.79
N GLY A 173 -4.18 6.79 10.82
CA GLY A 173 -5.27 6.50 9.88
C GLY A 173 -5.97 5.16 10.15
N TRP A 174 -6.84 4.80 9.22
CA TRP A 174 -7.46 3.48 9.17
C TRP A 174 -7.45 2.95 7.74
N ASN A 175 -7.54 1.64 7.60
CA ASN A 175 -7.64 1.00 6.31
C ASN A 175 -8.60 -0.18 6.43
N ALA A 176 -9.52 -0.31 5.48
CA ALA A 176 -10.46 -1.43 5.45
C ALA A 176 -10.79 -1.81 4.00
N GLY A 177 -10.96 -3.10 3.77
CA GLY A 177 -11.23 -3.58 2.42
C GLY A 177 -11.43 -5.08 2.31
N VAL A 178 -11.43 -5.53 1.07
CA VAL A 178 -11.61 -6.93 0.67
C VAL A 178 -10.43 -7.32 -0.20
N THR A 179 -9.85 -8.48 0.07
CA THR A 179 -8.81 -9.10 -0.76
C THR A 179 -9.36 -10.38 -1.40
N ILE A 180 -9.15 -10.48 -2.71
CA ILE A 180 -9.54 -11.59 -3.58
C ILE A 180 -8.26 -12.31 -4.04
N PHE A 181 -8.33 -13.64 -4.09
CA PHE A 181 -7.23 -14.55 -4.37
C PHE A 181 -7.35 -15.17 -5.76
#